data_AF-A0A2S5CEN1-F1
#
_entry.id   AF-A0A2S5CEN1-F1
#
_cell.length_a   1.000
_cell.length_b   1.000
_cell.length_c   1.000
_cell.angle_alpha   90.00
_cell.angle_beta   90.00
_cell.angle_gamma   90.00
#
_symmetry.space_group_name_H-M   'P 1'
#
loop_
_entity.id
_entity.type
_entity.pdbx_description
1 polymer ?
#
loop_
_entity_poly.entity_id
_entity_poly.type
_entity_poly.pdbx_seq_one_letter_code
_entity_poly.pdbx_strand_id
1 'polypeptide(L)' 'MFTHYSANTHSAQPALVNAIEQGLRAEHGVVTEDDILMELTRWVEASDNDILSDIYQQTINYVVSGQHPPL' A
#
# COMPACT_ATOMS: atom_id res chain seq x y z
N MET A 1 28.45 -5.25 1.57
CA MET A 1 27.61 -4.04 1.66
C MET A 1 26.41 -4.28 0.76
N PHE A 2 25.23 -4.46 1.34
CA PHE A 2 23.98 -4.56 0.57
C PHE A 2 23.51 -3.14 0.28
N THR A 3 23.46 -2.76 -0.99
CA THR A 3 22.82 -1.52 -1.43
C THR A 3 21.33 -1.65 -1.22
N HIS A 4 20.77 -0.88 -0.29
CA HIS A 4 19.32 -0.75 -0.13
C HIS A 4 18.77 -0.11 -1.41
N TYR A 5 18.06 -0.89 -2.22
CA TYR A 5 17.43 -0.41 -3.44
C TYR A 5 16.02 0.07 -3.09
N SER A 6 15.84 1.37 -2.93
CA SER A 6 14.50 1.95 -2.76
C SER A 6 13.75 1.86 -4.08
N ALA A 7 12.56 1.26 -4.05
CA ALA A 7 11.70 1.21 -5.23
C ALA A 7 11.14 2.62 -5.49
N ASN A 8 11.26 3.13 -6.71
CA ASN A 8 10.56 4.36 -7.08
C ASN A 8 9.13 4.02 -7.48
N THR A 9 8.18 4.20 -6.55
CA THR A 9 6.78 3.78 -6.75
C THR A 9 5.78 4.91 -6.88
N HIS A 10 6.24 6.17 -6.98
CA HIS A 10 5.35 7.32 -6.93
C HIS A 10 4.23 7.28 -7.99
N SER A 11 4.51 6.75 -9.18
CA SER A 11 3.51 6.56 -10.24
C SER A 11 2.63 5.31 -10.09
N ALA A 12 3.03 4.35 -9.25
CA ALA A 12 2.36 3.06 -9.05
C ALA A 12 1.48 3.03 -7.78
N GLN A 13 1.75 3.89 -6.80
CA GLN A 13 0.99 3.98 -5.54
C GLN A 13 -0.52 4.15 -5.77
N PRO A 14 -1.01 5.02 -6.69
CA PRO A 14 -2.45 5.16 -6.92
C PRO A 14 -3.09 3.87 -7.45
N ALA A 15 -2.39 3.15 -8.32
CA ALA A 15 -2.87 1.90 -8.89
C ALA A 15 -2.90 0.78 -7.83
N LEU A 16 -1.92 0.76 -6.93
CA LEU A 16 -1.87 -0.20 -5.83
C LEU A 16 -2.99 0.04 -4.82
N VAL A 17 -3.25 1.28 -4.43
CA VAL A 17 -4.36 1.64 -3.53
C VAL A 17 -5.70 1.20 -4.13
N ASN A 18 -5.95 1.51 -5.41
CA ASN A 18 -7.17 1.11 -6.11
C ASN A 18 -7.31 -0.43 -6.19
N ALA A 19 -6.22 -1.15 -6.42
CA ALA A 19 -6.26 -2.61 -6.46
C ALA A 19 -6.63 -3.21 -5.09
N ILE A 20 -6.07 -2.67 -4.01
CA ILE A 20 -6.38 -3.10 -2.63
C ILE A 20 -7.83 -2.78 -2.30
N GLU A 21 -8.26 -1.55 -2.59
CA GLU A 21 -9.64 -1.12 -2.39
C GLU A 21 -10.64 -2.03 -3.12
N GLN A 22 -10.39 -2.36 -4.39
CA GLN A 22 -11.25 -3.27 -5.14
C GLN A 22 -11.29 -4.68 -4.54
N GLY A 23 -10.14 -5.19 -4.09
CA GLY A 23 -10.05 -6.47 -3.39
C GLY A 23 -10.88 -6.47 -2.10
N LEU A 24 -10.66 -5.48 -1.24
CA LEU A 24 -11.38 -5.33 0.03
C LEU A 24 -12.89 -5.09 -0.19
N ARG A 25 -13.29 -4.31 -1.20
CA ARG A 25 -14.71 -4.08 -1.53
C ARG A 25 -15.38 -5.36 -2.00
N ALA A 26 -14.66 -6.22 -2.74
CA ALA A 26 -15.20 -7.51 -3.17
C ALA A 26 -15.43 -8.47 -2.01
N GLU A 27 -14.61 -8.40 -0.96
CA GLU A 27 -14.67 -9.30 0.21
C GLU A 27 -15.60 -8.78 1.32
N HIS A 28 -15.54 -7.49 1.63
CA HIS A 28 -16.17 -6.87 2.79
C HIS A 28 -17.25 -5.84 2.44
N GLY A 29 -17.37 -5.46 1.16
CA GLY A 29 -18.35 -4.50 0.66
C GLY A 29 -17.91 -3.04 0.84
N VAL A 30 -18.05 -2.51 2.05
CA VAL A 30 -17.64 -1.13 2.37
C VAL A 30 -16.18 -1.12 2.77
N VAL A 31 -15.41 -0.18 2.22
CA VAL A 31 -13.97 -0.03 2.47
C VAL A 31 -13.70 1.40 2.89
N THR A 32 -12.84 1.54 3.89
CA THR A 32 -12.33 2.81 4.40
C THR A 32 -10.82 2.89 4.20
N GLU A 33 -10.25 4.09 4.37
CA GLU A 33 -8.80 4.29 4.27
C GLU A 33 -8.07 3.46 5.34
N ASP A 34 -8.68 3.29 6.52
CA ASP A 34 -8.13 2.48 7.61
C ASP A 34 -8.01 1.01 7.22
N ASP A 35 -8.99 0.46 6.48
CA ASP A 35 -8.95 -0.91 5.98
C ASP A 35 -7.79 -1.11 4.99
N ILE A 36 -7.53 -0.12 4.12
CA ILE A 36 -6.42 -0.14 3.17
C ILE A 36 -5.08 -0.07 3.91
N LEU A 37 -4.97 0.80 4.92
CA LEU A 37 -3.78 0.93 5.75
C LEU A 37 -3.50 -0.36 6.55
N MET A 38 -4.54 -0.99 7.08
CA MET A 38 -4.45 -2.25 7.80
C MET A 38 -3.94 -3.37 6.88
N GLU A 39 -4.49 -3.50 5.67
CA GLU A 39 -4.07 -4.53 4.70
C GLU A 39 -2.61 -4.30 4.22
N LEU A 40 -2.23 -3.04 3.95
CA LEU A 40 -0.83 -2.70 3.64
C LEU A 40 0.12 -3.03 4.79
N THR A 41 -0.25 -2.73 6.03
CA THR A 41 0.57 -3.02 7.22
C THR A 41 0.76 -4.52 7.38
N ARG A 42 -0.30 -5.32 7.19
CA ARG A 42 -0.21 -6.78 7.15
C ARG A 42 0.78 -7.25 6.08
N TRP A 43 0.74 -6.69 4.88
CA TRP A 43 1.64 -7.11 3.80
C TRP A 43 3.09 -6.74 4.07
N VAL A 44 3.36 -5.60 4.74
CA VAL A 44 4.69 -5.26 5.26
C VAL A 44 5.17 -6.34 6.23
N GLU A 45 4.36 -6.68 7.23
CA GLU A 45 4.72 -7.67 8.26
C GLU A 45 4.91 -9.08 7.70
N ALA A 46 4.17 -9.44 6.66
CA ALA A 46 4.26 -10.74 6.01
C ALA A 46 5.36 -10.83 4.93
N SER A 47 5.95 -9.70 4.52
CA SER A 47 6.90 -9.66 3.41
C SER A 47 8.34 -9.81 3.92
N ASP A 48 8.95 -10.95 3.60
CA ASP A 48 10.40 -11.17 3.75
C ASP A 48 11.23 -10.49 2.64
N ASN A 49 10.59 -9.77 1.72
CA ASN A 49 11.24 -9.08 0.61
C ASN A 49 11.36 -7.58 0.91
N ASP A 50 12.59 -7.11 1.12
CA ASP A 50 12.91 -5.71 1.42
C ASP A 50 12.33 -4.73 0.39
N ILE A 51 12.31 -5.09 -0.90
CA ILE A 51 11.78 -4.24 -1.97
C ILE A 51 10.26 -4.16 -1.85
N LEU A 52 9.57 -5.28 -1.67
CA LEU A 52 8.10 -5.27 -1.53
C LEU A 52 7.68 -4.54 -0.25
N SER A 53 8.40 -4.77 0.86
CA SER A 53 8.18 -4.05 2.11
C SER A 53 8.34 -2.53 1.93
N ASP A 54 9.36 -2.07 1.20
CA ASP A 54 9.56 -0.66 0.89
C ASP A 54 8.42 -0.10 0.02
N ILE A 55 7.95 -0.85 -0.98
CA ILE A 55 6.79 -0.46 -1.81
C ILE A 55 5.52 -0.28 -0.96
N TYR A 56 5.23 -1.24 -0.08
CA TYR A 56 4.05 -1.17 0.79
C TYR A 56 4.18 0.00 1.78
N GLN A 57 5.36 0.20 2.38
CA GLN A 57 5.60 1.31 3.30
C GLN A 57 5.49 2.68 2.61
N GLN A 58 5.98 2.82 1.37
CA GLN A 58 5.79 4.03 0.58
C GLN A 58 4.32 4.28 0.26
N THR A 59 3.55 3.22 -0.02
CA THR A 59 2.11 3.32 -0.29
C THR A 59 1.32 3.70 0.96
N ILE A 60 1.71 3.20 2.13
CA ILE A 60 1.18 3.66 3.43
C ILE A 60 1.39 5.16 3.59
N ASN A 61 2.61 5.66 3.34
CA ASN A 61 2.92 7.09 3.45
C ASN A 61 2.09 7.93 2.46
N TYR A 62 1.88 7.42 1.24
CA TYR A 62 1.03 8.04 0.22
C TYR A 62 -0.43 8.15 0.71
N VAL A 63 -0.99 7.07 1.26
CA VAL A 63 -2.37 7.05 1.80
C VAL A 63 -2.49 8.02 2.99
N VAL A 64 -1.59 7.92 3.97
CA VAL A 64 -1.58 8.81 5.16
C VAL A 64 -1.42 10.28 4.79
N SER A 65 -0.67 10.58 3.72
CA SER A 65 -0.49 11.96 3.26
C SER A 65 -1.71 12.55 2.56
N GLY A 66 -2.78 11.77 2.34
CA GLY A 66 -4.01 12.22 1.68
C GLY A 66 -3.80 12.57 0.20
N GLN A 67 -2.75 12.03 -0.43
CA GLN A 67 -2.43 12.29 -1.85
C GLN A 67 -3.28 11.45 -2.82
N HIS A 68 -4.19 10.62 -2.29
CA HIS A 68 -5.12 9.80 -3.05
C HIS A 68 -6.51 10.42 -3.06
N PRO A 69 -7.34 10.16 -4.09
CA PRO A 69 -8.73 10.58 -4.08
C PRO A 69 -9.48 9.95 -2.90
N PRO A 70 -10.42 10.65 -2.25
CA PRO A 70 -11.26 10.07 -1.22
C PRO A 70 -12.11 8.92 -1.79
N LEU A 71 -12.30 7.87 -0.97
CA LEU A 71 -12.99 6.61 -1.26
C LEU A 71 -14.51 6.74 -1.44
#